data_AF-A0A1F7FKA4-F1
#
_entry.id   AF-A0A1F7FKA4-F1
#
_cell.length_a   1.000
_cell.length_b   1.000
_cell.length_c   1.000
_cell.angle_alpha   90.00
_cell.angle_beta   90.00
_cell.angle_gamma   90.00
#
_symmetry.space_group_name_H-M   'P 1'
#
loop_
_entity.id
_entity.type
_entity.pdbx_description
1 polymer ?
#
loop_
_entity_poly.entity_id
_entity_poly.type
_entity_poly.pdbx_seq_one_letter_code
_entity_poly.pdbx_strand_id
1 'polypeptide(L)'
;MTSEDWDRIRWLILHKNTQVYEDHEGDWFIDFFTDCVHLRSDQRCGIYDNRPDICKEYANDECLKHGDDKYYNRIFRTQEDIDAYLACN
;
A
#
# COMPACT_ATOMS: atom_id res chain seq x y z
N MET A 1 -8.17 2.31 14.92
CA MET A 1 -6.75 1.91 15.06
C MET A 1 -6.39 1.81 16.54
N THR A 2 -5.81 0.71 16.98
CA THR A 2 -5.29 0.49 18.34
C THR A 2 -3.77 0.74 18.38
N SER A 3 -3.16 0.76 19.58
CA SER A 3 -1.69 0.83 19.70
C SER A 3 -0.97 -0.35 19.03
N GLU A 4 -1.58 -1.54 19.04
CA GLU A 4 -1.02 -2.73 18.37
C GLU A 4 -1.04 -2.57 16.84
N ASP A 5 -2.08 -1.94 16.29
CA ASP A 5 -2.16 -1.68 14.86
C ASP A 5 -1.08 -0.69 14.41
N TRP A 6 -0.79 0.34 15.21
CA TRP A 6 0.31 1.26 14.92
C TRP A 6 1.69 0.59 14.99
N ASP A 7 1.87 -0.37 15.91
CA ASP A 7 3.10 -1.15 15.97
C ASP A 7 3.26 -2.05 14.73
N ARG A 8 2.15 -2.65 14.24
CA ARG A 8 2.15 -3.38 12.96
C ARG A 8 2.50 -2.48 11.79
N ILE A 9 1.91 -1.29 11.69
CA ILE A 9 2.23 -0.34 10.62
C ILE A 9 3.72 0.04 10.68
N ARG A 10 4.25 0.35 11.89
CA ARG A 10 5.68 0.62 12.08
C ARG A 10 6.56 -0.53 11.62
N TRP A 11 6.18 -1.77 11.94
CA TRP A 11 6.90 -2.96 11.49
C TRP A 11 6.87 -3.11 9.96
N LEU A 12 5.75 -2.83 9.30
CA LEU A 12 5.64 -2.89 7.84
C LEU A 12 6.60 -1.90 7.17
N ILE A 13 6.55 -0.63 7.56
CA ILE A 13 7.35 0.44 6.92
C ILE A 13 8.86 0.37 7.23
N LEU A 14 9.27 -0.44 8.21
CA LEU A 14 10.69 -0.73 8.48
C LEU A 14 11.36 -1.51 7.35
N HIS A 15 10.57 -2.15 6.48
CA HIS A 15 11.08 -2.87 5.33
C HIS A 15 11.38 -1.91 4.18
N LYS A 16 12.36 -2.26 3.36
CA LYS A 16 12.67 -1.47 2.17
C LYS A 16 11.51 -1.58 1.17
N ASN A 17 11.32 -0.50 0.41
CA ASN A 17 10.37 -0.46 -0.71
C ASN A 17 8.92 -0.73 -0.27
N THR A 18 8.54 -0.29 0.92
CA THR A 18 7.16 -0.34 1.41
C THR A 18 6.69 1.02 1.88
N GLN A 19 5.40 1.29 1.76
CA GLN A 19 4.71 2.38 2.45
C GLN A 19 3.31 1.93 2.85
N VAL A 20 2.72 2.58 3.84
CA VAL A 20 1.33 2.35 4.25
C VAL A 20 0.53 3.62 4.05
N TYR A 21 -0.69 3.51 3.53
CA TYR A 21 -1.57 4.67 3.34
C TYR A 21 -3.01 4.35 3.74
N GLU A 22 -3.74 5.40 4.09
CA GLU A 22 -5.19 5.39 4.30
C GLU A 22 -5.83 6.07 3.08
N ASP A 23 -6.77 5.39 2.43
CA ASP A 23 -7.50 5.93 1.28
C ASP A 23 -8.58 6.96 1.70
N HIS A 24 -9.44 7.36 0.78
CA HIS A 24 -10.52 8.31 1.07
C HIS A 24 -11.69 7.72 1.87
N GLU A 25 -11.89 6.40 1.81
CA GLU A 25 -12.94 5.68 2.52
C GLU A 25 -12.52 5.31 3.95
N GLY A 26 -11.23 5.46 4.27
CA GLY A 26 -10.66 5.13 5.58
C GLY A 26 -10.07 3.71 5.62
N ASP A 27 -9.96 3.06 4.47
CA ASP A 27 -9.33 1.75 4.32
C ASP A 27 -7.81 1.89 4.25
N TRP A 28 -7.12 0.90 4.83
CA TRP A 28 -5.67 0.92 5.03
C TRP A 28 -4.97 -0.09 4.13
N PHE A 29 -4.00 0.39 3.38
CA PHE A 29 -3.28 -0.37 2.37
C PHE A 29 -1.77 -0.30 2.59
N ILE A 30 -1.06 -1.33 2.11
CA ILE A 30 0.39 -1.34 2.01
C ILE A 30 0.78 -1.42 0.54
N ASP A 31 1.63 -0.50 0.12
CA ASP A 31 2.28 -0.57 -1.19
C ASP A 31 3.61 -1.30 -1.06
N PHE A 32 3.86 -2.19 -2.02
CA PHE A 32 5.17 -2.80 -2.25
C PHE A 32 5.75 -2.27 -3.56
N PHE A 33 6.84 -1.50 -3.47
CA PHE A 33 7.60 -1.03 -4.63
C PHE A 33 8.60 -2.10 -5.09
N THR A 34 8.12 -3.32 -5.27
CA THR A 34 8.90 -4.47 -5.69
C THR A 34 8.12 -5.29 -6.70
N ASP A 35 8.81 -5.79 -7.73
CA ASP A 35 8.18 -6.62 -8.74
C ASP A 35 7.65 -7.93 -8.16
N CYS A 36 6.45 -8.33 -8.59
CA CYS A 36 5.91 -9.64 -8.29
C CYS A 36 6.81 -10.73 -8.91
N VAL A 37 7.10 -11.79 -8.14
CA VAL A 37 7.93 -12.92 -8.60
C VAL A 37 7.34 -13.68 -9.80
N HIS A 38 6.04 -13.49 -10.07
CA HIS A 38 5.34 -14.08 -11.22
C HIS A 38 5.16 -13.09 -12.37
N LEU A 39 5.70 -11.87 -12.29
CA LEU A 39 5.66 -10.91 -13.40
C LEU A 39 6.58 -11.40 -14.51
N ARG A 40 6.04 -11.52 -15.73
CA ARG A 40 6.78 -11.95 -16.91
C ARG A 40 7.41 -10.77 -17.64
N SER A 41 8.40 -11.05 -18.49
CA SER A 41 9.07 -10.04 -19.33
C SER A 41 8.14 -9.32 -20.30
N ASP A 42 6.97 -9.89 -20.63
CA ASP A 42 5.93 -9.27 -21.45
C ASP A 42 4.93 -8.45 -20.61
N GLN A 43 5.27 -8.12 -19.35
CA GLN A 43 4.44 -7.34 -18.42
C GLN A 43 3.09 -8.00 -18.10
N ARG A 44 3.02 -9.34 -18.19
CA ARG A 44 1.82 -10.10 -17.84
C ARG A 44 2.03 -10.99 -16.62
N CYS A 45 0.96 -11.24 -15.89
CA CYS A 45 0.96 -12.15 -14.75
C CYS A 45 1.16 -13.61 -15.21
N GLY A 46 2.20 -14.27 -14.71
CA GLY A 46 2.52 -15.66 -15.02
C GLY A 46 1.62 -16.69 -14.34
N ILE A 47 0.83 -16.28 -13.34
CA ILE A 47 -0.13 -17.13 -12.61
C ILE A 47 -1.56 -16.62 -12.74
N TYR A 48 -1.93 -16.01 -13.87
CA TYR A 48 -3.19 -15.25 -14.01
C TYR A 48 -4.42 -15.99 -13.48
N ASP A 49 -4.63 -17.26 -13.85
CA ASP A 49 -5.81 -18.03 -13.41
C ASP A 49 -5.79 -18.39 -11.92
N ASN A 50 -4.59 -18.47 -11.33
CA ASN A 50 -4.37 -18.80 -9.91
C ASN A 50 -3.93 -17.58 -9.10
N ARG A 51 -4.13 -16.36 -9.62
CA ARG A 51 -3.72 -15.14 -8.94
C ARG A 51 -4.51 -14.99 -7.62
N PRO A 52 -3.91 -14.40 -6.57
CA PRO A 52 -4.63 -14.10 -5.33
C PRO A 52 -5.87 -13.25 -5.58
N ASP A 53 -6.88 -13.38 -4.71
CA ASP A 53 -8.16 -12.65 -4.87
C ASP A 53 -7.97 -11.13 -4.89
N ILE A 54 -7.05 -10.60 -4.07
CA ILE A 54 -6.67 -9.17 -4.12
C ILE A 54 -6.21 -8.72 -5.52
N CYS A 55 -5.51 -9.59 -6.28
CA CYS A 55 -5.12 -9.29 -7.66
C CYS A 55 -6.27 -9.49 -8.67
N LYS A 56 -7.34 -10.22 -8.31
CA LYS A 56 -8.55 -10.35 -9.13
C LYS A 56 -9.47 -9.15 -8.96
N GLU A 57 -9.53 -8.62 -7.75
CA GLU A 57 -10.38 -7.50 -7.34
C GLU A 57 -9.81 -6.15 -7.77
N TYR A 58 -8.49 -6.05 -7.99
CA TYR A 58 -7.84 -4.82 -8.46
C TYR A 58 -8.37 -4.37 -9.84
N ALA A 59 -9.05 -3.23 -9.86
CA ALA A 59 -9.62 -2.65 -11.06
C ALA A 59 -8.67 -1.60 -11.69
N ASN A 60 -8.57 -1.56 -13.02
CA ASN A 60 -7.61 -0.69 -13.74
C ASN A 60 -8.03 0.80 -13.78
N ASP A 61 -9.28 1.10 -13.42
CA ASP A 61 -9.85 2.45 -13.35
C ASP A 61 -9.36 3.24 -12.13
N GLU A 62 -8.84 2.58 -11.10
CA GLU A 62 -8.12 3.18 -9.97
C GLU A 62 -6.66 3.49 -10.33
N CYS A 63 -6.44 4.11 -11.49
CA CYS A 63 -5.10 4.41 -11.94
C CYS A 63 -4.52 5.61 -11.16
N LEU A 64 -3.75 5.31 -10.11
CA LEU A 64 -2.99 6.25 -9.26
C LEU A 64 -2.14 7.27 -10.05
N LYS A 65 -1.87 7.01 -11.33
CA LYS A 65 -1.04 7.83 -12.22
C LYS A 65 -1.81 8.94 -12.95
N HIS A 66 -3.12 8.84 -13.08
CA HIS A 66 -3.94 9.76 -13.90
C HIS A 66 -5.04 10.50 -13.11
N GLY A 67 -5.16 10.27 -11.80
CA GLY A 67 -6.03 11.06 -10.94
C GLY A 67 -5.44 12.45 -10.66
N ASP A 68 -6.26 13.49 -10.75
CA ASP A 68 -5.88 14.86 -10.39
C ASP A 68 -5.73 15.03 -8.85
N ASP A 69 -6.37 14.15 -8.08
CA ASP A 69 -6.37 14.15 -6.61
C ASP A 69 -5.44 13.08 -6.02
N LYS A 70 -4.91 13.37 -4.82
CA LYS A 70 -4.13 12.39 -4.05
C LYS A 70 -5.03 11.21 -3.70
N TYR A 71 -4.62 9.99 -4.02
CA TYR A 71 -5.36 8.76 -3.72
C TYR A 71 -5.44 8.37 -2.23
N TYR A 72 -4.92 9.22 -1.33
CA TYR A 72 -4.79 8.93 0.09
C TYR A 72 -5.15 10.14 0.94
N ASN A 73 -5.78 9.88 2.08
CA ASN A 73 -5.92 10.84 3.17
C ASN A 73 -4.62 10.95 3.98
N ARG A 74 -3.92 9.82 4.18
CA ARG A 74 -2.67 9.74 4.96
C ARG A 74 -1.70 8.76 4.32
N ILE A 75 -0.40 9.01 4.49
CA ILE A 75 0.66 8.16 3.97
C ILE A 75 1.84 8.16 4.94
N PHE A 76 2.40 6.97 5.16
CA PHE A 76 3.51 6.71 6.07
C PHE A 76 4.59 5.96 5.31
N ARG A 77 5.77 6.57 5.25
CA ARG A 77 6.96 6.03 4.55
C ARG A 77 8.10 5.77 5.51
N THR A 78 8.12 6.43 6.65
CA THR A 78 9.19 6.35 7.66
C THR A 78 8.62 6.23 9.07
N GLN A 79 9.43 5.75 10.01
CA GLN A 79 9.01 5.67 11.41
C GLN A 79 8.70 7.06 11.96
N GLU A 80 9.46 8.06 11.52
CA GLU A 80 9.27 9.46 11.86
C GLU A 80 7.90 10.00 11.41
N ASP A 81 7.37 9.52 10.28
CA ASP A 81 6.00 9.87 9.85
C ASP A 81 4.95 9.39 10.88
N ILE A 82 5.13 8.19 11.41
CA ILE A 82 4.24 7.62 12.44
C ILE A 82 4.41 8.37 13.76
N ASP A 83 5.65 8.61 14.18
CA ASP A 83 5.95 9.30 15.44
C ASP A 83 5.36 10.71 15.44
N ALA A 84 5.53 11.45 14.35
CA ALA A 84 4.95 12.78 14.18
C ALA A 84 3.42 12.74 14.20
N TYR A 85 2.81 11.73 13.59
CA TYR A 85 1.36 11.57 13.58
C TYR A 85 0.80 11.27 14.99
N LEU A 86 1.43 10.38 15.74
CA LEU A 86 1.01 10.00 17.09
C LEU A 86 1.33 11.07 18.15
N ALA A 87 2.28 11.97 17.89
CA ALA A 87 2.56 13.08 18.80
C ALA A 87 1.52 14.22 18.69
N CYS A 88 0.85 14.34 17.55
CA CYS A 88 -0.12 15.40 17.25
C CYS A 88 -1.59 15.00 17.48
N ASN A 89 -1.88 13.73 17.77
CA ASN A 89 -3.24 13.18 17.94
C ASN A 89 -3.33 12.33 19.21
#